data_AF-A0A7Y5KGQ0-F1
#
_entry.id   AF-A0A7Y5KGQ0-F1
#
_cell.length_a   1.000
_cell.length_b   1.000
_cell.length_c   1.000
_cell.angle_alpha   90.00
_cell.angle_beta   90.00
_cell.angle_gamma   90.00
#
_symmetry.space_group_name_H-M   'P 1'
#
loop_
_entity.id
_entity.type
_entity.pdbx_description
1 polymer ?
#
loop_
_entity_poly.entity_id
_entity_poly.type
_entity_poly.pdbx_seq_one_letter_code
_entity_poly.pdbx_strand_id
1 'polypeptide(L)'
;YARGTMGYQSIAEKDVYDMLADLKQRFPIDEDRIYLTGLSMGGGGTLWLGLSRPDIWAGLAPVCPAPPDGTEELAPNGLSIPMHFFHGGADPVVAPAGVRDWVKRLEELETKVEYTEYPGVAHNSWENAYKDEAVFKWFSQFRRNRYPERVRFVTSRYKYQSAYWVRIDELTPGVLAQIEAKFTAPNRIAITTSELGAFTLSLTGHPKFNASRPVETVVDGQTISTKSGGAFSFSIREGKWEAAKYETIAHAKRPGAEGPMSEVIAERHIYVYGTADNPSPEKWQARREQADQAANWSVDRGPFLRRVMVFPRVVADREVRPSDLATSNLVLFGTKETNSIIAKFSEQLPLHLNEGAAEYGLVYVFPSDGHYVLVNSGLPWWTMSAAPAANANSPRRRGFRPLFGPPGMLMDLQDYVLFQGSLENIIAEGRFDRNWRVPAAEAEKMKATGVVTATPAAAQAND
;
A
#
# COMPACT_ATOMS: atom_id res chain seq x y z
N TYR A 1 -22.66 0.89 -8.39
CA TYR A 1 -21.33 1.28 -7.88
C TYR A 1 -21.30 1.03 -6.38
N ALA A 2 -20.36 0.21 -5.89
CA ALA A 2 -20.24 -0.16 -4.49
C ALA A 2 -20.07 1.08 -3.58
N ARG A 3 -18.97 1.82 -3.75
CA ARG A 3 -18.63 2.99 -2.92
C ARG A 3 -18.35 4.28 -3.73
N GLY A 4 -18.46 4.23 -5.06
CA GLY A 4 -18.16 5.36 -5.96
C GLY A 4 -16.72 5.39 -6.46
N THR A 5 -16.34 6.44 -7.19
CA THR A 5 -15.04 6.56 -7.90
C THR A 5 -13.92 6.96 -6.93
N MET A 6 -13.21 6.01 -6.33
CA MET A 6 -12.19 6.26 -5.29
C MET A 6 -10.75 5.89 -5.70
N GLY A 7 -10.50 5.68 -6.99
CA GLY A 7 -9.20 5.23 -7.48
C GLY A 7 -9.05 3.72 -7.38
N TYR A 8 -7.80 3.26 -7.22
CA TYR A 8 -7.43 1.84 -7.16
C TYR A 8 -6.35 1.56 -6.12
N GLN A 9 -6.33 2.35 -5.03
CA GLN A 9 -5.46 2.16 -3.86
C GLN A 9 -6.33 2.07 -2.60
N SER A 10 -5.79 1.47 -1.53
CA SER A 10 -6.49 1.33 -0.23
C SER A 10 -7.84 0.61 -0.40
N ILE A 11 -8.94 1.17 0.13
CA ILE A 11 -10.27 0.52 0.11
C ILE A 11 -10.76 0.18 -1.30
N ALA A 12 -10.42 0.98 -2.31
CA ALA A 12 -10.84 0.75 -3.69
C ALA A 12 -10.05 -0.39 -4.36
N GLU A 13 -8.78 -0.58 -3.97
CA GLU A 13 -7.99 -1.74 -4.37
C GLU A 13 -8.55 -3.02 -3.77
N LYS A 14 -8.85 -2.98 -2.46
CA LYS A 14 -9.44 -4.11 -1.75
C LYS A 14 -10.77 -4.53 -2.39
N ASP A 15 -11.60 -3.58 -2.82
CA ASP A 15 -12.85 -3.89 -3.54
C ASP A 15 -12.63 -4.74 -4.80
N VAL A 16 -11.55 -4.50 -5.55
CA VAL A 16 -11.24 -5.30 -6.76
C VAL A 16 -10.84 -6.73 -6.39
N TYR A 17 -9.99 -6.89 -5.38
CA TYR A 17 -9.54 -8.22 -4.97
C TYR A 17 -10.63 -9.02 -4.23
N ASP A 18 -11.46 -8.36 -3.43
CA ASP A 18 -12.61 -8.99 -2.77
C ASP A 18 -13.64 -9.44 -3.82
N MET A 19 -13.91 -8.61 -4.83
CA MET A 19 -14.73 -9.02 -5.98
C MET A 19 -14.11 -10.20 -6.72
N LEU A 20 -12.81 -10.19 -6.99
CA LEU A 20 -12.14 -11.30 -7.69
C LEU A 20 -12.23 -12.61 -6.88
N ALA A 21 -12.01 -12.55 -5.57
CA ALA A 21 -12.13 -13.70 -4.68
C ALA A 21 -13.57 -14.24 -4.65
N ASP A 22 -14.56 -13.35 -4.56
CA ASP A 22 -15.99 -13.69 -4.60
C ASP A 22 -16.38 -14.38 -5.92
N LEU A 23 -15.91 -13.87 -7.05
CA LEU A 23 -16.15 -14.48 -8.36
C LEU A 23 -15.54 -15.88 -8.47
N LYS A 24 -14.30 -16.07 -8.00
CA LYS A 24 -13.64 -17.39 -7.98
C LYS A 24 -14.38 -18.42 -7.12
N GLN A 25 -15.03 -17.96 -6.05
CA GLN A 25 -15.83 -18.84 -5.19
C GLN A 25 -17.15 -19.27 -5.86
N ARG A 26 -17.76 -18.38 -6.65
CA ARG A 26 -19.11 -18.58 -7.22
C ARG A 26 -19.11 -19.18 -8.62
N PHE A 27 -18.03 -18.98 -9.39
CA PHE A 27 -17.95 -19.36 -10.79
C PHE A 27 -16.70 -20.17 -11.08
N PRO A 28 -16.74 -21.11 -12.05
CA PRO A 28 -15.56 -21.87 -12.47
C PRO A 28 -14.63 -20.99 -13.33
N ILE A 29 -13.87 -20.10 -12.67
CA ILE A 29 -12.91 -19.21 -13.32
C ILE A 29 -11.62 -19.97 -13.61
N ASP A 30 -11.17 -19.94 -14.86
CA ASP A 30 -9.81 -20.37 -15.22
C ASP A 30 -8.82 -19.31 -14.73
N GLU A 31 -8.13 -19.59 -13.63
CA GLU A 31 -7.19 -18.65 -13.01
C GLU A 31 -5.95 -18.33 -13.87
N ASP A 32 -5.70 -19.09 -14.94
CA ASP A 32 -4.64 -18.75 -15.89
C ASP A 32 -5.13 -17.89 -17.05
N ARG A 33 -6.39 -17.46 -17.01
CA ARG A 33 -7.01 -16.58 -18.01
C ARG A 33 -7.80 -15.46 -17.32
N ILE A 34 -7.19 -14.86 -16.29
CA ILE A 34 -7.66 -13.62 -15.68
C ILE A 34 -6.88 -12.47 -16.30
N TYR A 35 -7.58 -11.55 -16.95
CA TYR A 35 -6.99 -10.40 -17.64
C TYR A 35 -7.46 -9.10 -16.99
N LEU A 36 -6.69 -8.03 -17.16
CA LEU A 36 -7.04 -6.72 -16.61
C LEU A 36 -6.95 -5.63 -17.66
N THR A 37 -8.01 -4.84 -17.77
CA THR A 37 -8.07 -3.66 -18.65
C THR A 37 -8.91 -2.59 -17.98
N GLY A 38 -8.70 -1.34 -18.38
CA GLY A 38 -9.42 -0.19 -17.88
C GLY A 38 -9.01 1.06 -18.62
N LEU A 39 -9.86 2.09 -18.55
CA LEU A 39 -9.68 3.38 -19.22
C LEU A 39 -9.34 4.49 -18.24
N SER A 40 -8.49 5.45 -18.63
CA SER A 40 -8.18 6.65 -17.83
C SER A 40 -7.67 6.30 -16.43
N MET A 41 -8.36 6.72 -15.37
CA MET A 41 -8.10 6.26 -14.00
C MET A 41 -8.08 4.72 -13.88
N GLY A 42 -8.95 4.01 -14.60
CA GLY A 42 -8.97 2.54 -14.69
C GLY A 42 -7.81 1.95 -15.49
N GLY A 43 -7.27 2.69 -16.47
CA GLY A 43 -6.01 2.32 -17.12
C GLY A 43 -4.85 2.44 -16.14
N GLY A 44 -4.86 3.47 -15.30
CA GLY A 44 -3.94 3.59 -14.16
C GLY A 44 -4.09 2.45 -13.15
N GLY A 45 -5.32 2.09 -12.81
CA GLY A 45 -5.63 0.93 -11.97
C GLY A 45 -5.14 -0.40 -12.58
N THR A 46 -5.19 -0.53 -13.91
CA THR A 46 -4.64 -1.70 -14.62
C THR A 46 -3.14 -1.85 -14.38
N LEU A 47 -2.39 -0.74 -14.39
CA LEU A 47 -0.96 -0.76 -14.06
C LEU A 47 -0.71 -1.03 -12.57
N TRP A 48 -1.40 -0.32 -11.68
CA TRP A 48 -1.20 -0.47 -10.23
C TRP A 48 -1.51 -1.89 -9.74
N LEU A 49 -2.69 -2.41 -10.04
CA LEU A 49 -3.12 -3.75 -9.64
C LEU A 49 -2.33 -4.84 -10.39
N GLY A 50 -2.04 -4.59 -11.66
CA GLY A 50 -1.25 -5.45 -12.53
C GLY A 50 0.16 -5.69 -11.98
N LEU A 51 0.84 -4.62 -11.59
CA LEU A 51 2.25 -4.67 -11.19
C LEU A 51 2.46 -4.92 -9.69
N SER A 52 1.48 -4.63 -8.83
CA SER A 52 1.56 -4.93 -7.40
C SER A 52 1.28 -6.41 -7.06
N ARG A 53 0.56 -7.11 -7.93
CA ARG A 53 0.26 -8.55 -7.87
C ARG A 53 0.48 -9.20 -9.24
N PRO A 54 1.72 -9.25 -9.73
CA PRO A 54 2.00 -9.64 -11.11
C PRO A 54 1.66 -11.10 -11.42
N ASP A 55 1.52 -11.92 -10.39
CA ASP A 55 1.23 -13.35 -10.47
C ASP A 55 -0.26 -13.69 -10.52
N ILE A 56 -1.16 -12.70 -10.64
CA ILE A 56 -2.60 -12.92 -10.84
C ILE A 56 -2.98 -12.94 -12.33
N TRP A 57 -2.27 -12.16 -13.15
CA TRP A 57 -2.77 -11.74 -14.46
C TRP A 57 -2.13 -12.51 -15.61
N ALA A 58 -2.93 -12.85 -16.62
CA ALA A 58 -2.49 -13.44 -17.87
C ALA A 58 -2.07 -12.40 -18.92
N GLY A 59 -2.55 -11.16 -18.78
CA GLY A 59 -2.20 -10.02 -19.64
C GLY A 59 -2.86 -8.74 -19.16
N LEU A 60 -2.25 -7.60 -19.49
CA LEU A 60 -2.74 -6.26 -19.13
C LEU A 60 -3.01 -5.43 -20.39
N ALA A 61 -4.13 -4.71 -20.43
CA ALA A 61 -4.43 -3.75 -21.50
C ALA A 61 -4.81 -2.38 -20.93
N PRO A 62 -3.84 -1.53 -20.53
CA PRO A 62 -4.10 -0.18 -20.06
C PRO A 62 -4.54 0.73 -21.21
N VAL A 63 -5.70 1.38 -21.07
CA VAL A 63 -6.22 2.35 -22.05
C VAL A 63 -6.14 3.76 -21.47
N CYS A 64 -5.47 4.66 -22.18
CA CYS A 64 -5.16 6.02 -21.77
C CYS A 64 -4.84 6.20 -20.27
N PRO A 65 -3.89 5.41 -19.70
CA PRO A 65 -3.74 5.22 -18.27
C PRO A 65 -3.28 6.49 -17.53
N ALA A 66 -3.93 6.76 -16.40
CA ALA A 66 -3.50 7.74 -15.40
C ALA A 66 -3.15 7.02 -14.07
N PRO A 67 -1.98 6.36 -13.99
CA PRO A 67 -1.59 5.60 -12.80
C PRO A 67 -1.36 6.53 -11.59
N PRO A 68 -1.59 6.04 -10.36
CA PRO A 68 -1.12 6.72 -9.16
C PRO A 68 0.39 6.97 -9.20
N ASP A 69 0.85 8.05 -8.58
CA ASP A 69 2.28 8.36 -8.47
C ASP A 69 3.06 7.19 -7.84
N GLY A 70 4.26 6.92 -8.35
CA GLY A 70 5.12 5.82 -7.89
C GLY A 70 4.80 4.46 -8.50
N THR A 71 3.73 4.32 -9.31
CA THR A 71 3.43 3.05 -9.99
C THR A 71 4.57 2.59 -10.90
N GLU A 72 5.31 3.53 -11.47
CA GLU A 72 6.49 3.30 -12.31
C GLU A 72 7.60 2.50 -11.62
N GLU A 73 7.74 2.63 -10.30
CA GLU A 73 8.71 1.86 -9.52
C GLU A 73 8.42 0.36 -9.60
N LEU A 74 7.16 -0.02 -9.87
CA LEU A 74 6.72 -1.41 -9.99
C LEU A 74 6.86 -1.99 -11.40
N ALA A 75 7.29 -1.20 -12.39
CA ALA A 75 7.50 -1.68 -13.77
C ALA A 75 8.34 -2.97 -13.87
N PRO A 76 9.40 -3.19 -13.05
CA PRO A 76 10.16 -4.44 -13.04
C PRO A 76 9.31 -5.72 -12.84
N ASN A 77 8.18 -5.62 -12.14
CA ASN A 77 7.26 -6.72 -11.88
C ASN A 77 6.54 -7.20 -13.15
N GLY A 78 6.54 -6.38 -14.21
CA GLY A 78 5.88 -6.64 -15.49
C GLY A 78 6.53 -7.72 -16.34
N LEU A 79 7.76 -8.15 -16.04
CA LEU A 79 8.61 -8.97 -16.92
C LEU A 79 7.90 -10.20 -17.52
N SER A 80 7.03 -10.87 -16.75
CA SER A 80 6.35 -12.09 -17.17
C SER A 80 4.91 -11.88 -17.68
N ILE A 81 4.45 -10.64 -17.78
CA ILE A 81 3.08 -10.29 -18.16
C ILE A 81 3.10 -9.56 -19.51
N PRO A 82 2.47 -10.12 -20.56
CA PRO A 82 2.23 -9.39 -21.80
C PRO A 82 1.38 -8.14 -21.54
N MET A 83 1.73 -7.01 -22.15
CA MET A 83 1.00 -5.75 -22.01
C MET A 83 0.69 -5.12 -23.37
N HIS A 84 -0.50 -4.53 -23.54
CA HIS A 84 -0.85 -3.74 -24.72
C HIS A 84 -1.46 -2.40 -24.32
N PHE A 85 -0.72 -1.33 -24.56
CA PHE A 85 -1.14 0.03 -24.29
C PHE A 85 -1.94 0.60 -25.45
N PHE A 86 -2.99 1.36 -25.13
CA PHE A 86 -3.81 2.08 -26.10
C PHE A 86 -3.93 3.55 -25.69
N HIS A 87 -3.72 4.49 -26.61
CA HIS A 87 -3.81 5.93 -26.30
C HIS A 87 -4.28 6.76 -27.48
N GLY A 88 -4.99 7.87 -27.22
CA GLY A 88 -5.33 8.86 -28.23
C GLY A 88 -4.18 9.83 -28.48
N GLY A 89 -3.73 9.98 -29.72
CA GLY A 89 -2.60 10.85 -30.07
C GLY A 89 -2.85 12.35 -29.83
N ALA A 90 -4.11 12.75 -29.63
CA ALA A 90 -4.53 14.12 -29.34
C ALA A 90 -5.23 14.24 -27.97
N ASP A 91 -4.98 13.33 -27.04
CA ASP A 91 -5.58 13.32 -25.70
C ASP A 91 -5.15 14.56 -24.87
N PRO A 92 -6.09 15.48 -24.54
CA PRO A 92 -5.78 16.68 -23.77
C PRO A 92 -5.86 16.47 -22.26
N VAL A 93 -6.34 15.32 -21.79
CA VAL A 93 -6.57 15.01 -20.37
C VAL A 93 -5.37 14.24 -19.80
N VAL A 94 -4.94 13.19 -20.52
CA VAL A 94 -3.76 12.40 -20.18
C VAL A 94 -2.84 12.42 -21.37
N ALA A 95 -1.72 13.13 -21.27
CA ALA A 95 -0.82 13.30 -22.40
C ALA A 95 -0.22 11.94 -22.86
N PRO A 96 -0.25 11.62 -24.18
CA PRO A 96 0.27 10.34 -24.69
C PRO A 96 1.77 10.16 -24.44
N ALA A 97 2.52 11.25 -24.21
CA ALA A 97 3.93 11.21 -23.84
C ALA A 97 4.19 10.30 -22.61
N GLY A 98 3.31 10.33 -21.61
CA GLY A 98 3.45 9.47 -20.43
C GLY A 98 3.37 7.97 -20.76
N VAL A 99 2.53 7.57 -21.72
CA VAL A 99 2.48 6.18 -22.19
C VAL A 99 3.70 5.80 -23.01
N ARG A 100 4.22 6.70 -23.84
CA ARG A 100 5.46 6.46 -24.58
C ARG A 100 6.63 6.21 -23.62
N ASP A 101 6.71 6.95 -22.51
CA ASP A 101 7.70 6.72 -21.45
C ASP A 101 7.52 5.36 -20.77
N TRP A 102 6.28 4.96 -20.50
CA TRP A 102 5.96 3.63 -19.96
C TRP A 102 6.40 2.49 -20.89
N VAL A 103 6.05 2.58 -22.17
CA VAL A 103 6.41 1.58 -23.18
C VAL A 103 7.93 1.45 -23.27
N LYS A 104 8.65 2.58 -23.39
CA LYS A 104 10.10 2.60 -23.42
C LYS A 104 10.71 1.94 -22.18
N ARG A 105 10.24 2.30 -20.98
CA ARG A 105 10.70 1.70 -19.72
C ARG A 105 10.49 0.18 -19.69
N LEU A 106 9.33 -0.29 -20.14
CA LEU A 106 9.01 -1.72 -20.16
C LEU A 106 9.86 -2.48 -21.18
N GLU A 107 10.14 -1.90 -22.34
CA GLU A 107 11.07 -2.44 -23.34
C GLU A 107 12.50 -2.55 -22.78
N GLU A 108 13.01 -1.51 -22.11
CA GLU A 108 14.31 -1.52 -21.43
C GLU A 108 14.39 -2.59 -20.33
N LEU A 109 13.26 -2.90 -19.71
CA LEU A 109 13.12 -3.97 -18.72
C LEU A 109 12.88 -5.35 -19.36
N GLU A 110 12.90 -5.47 -20.69
CA GLU A 110 12.68 -6.71 -21.45
C GLU A 110 11.24 -7.27 -21.31
N THR A 111 10.29 -6.44 -20.91
CA THR A 111 8.87 -6.82 -20.83
C THR A 111 8.25 -6.83 -22.22
N LYS A 112 7.39 -7.82 -22.49
CA LYS A 112 6.63 -7.90 -23.75
C LYS A 112 5.53 -6.84 -23.74
N VAL A 113 5.75 -5.74 -24.45
CA VAL A 113 4.82 -4.62 -24.54
C VAL A 113 4.49 -4.30 -26.00
N GLU A 114 3.20 -4.07 -26.26
CA GLU A 114 2.67 -3.53 -27.51
C GLU A 114 2.08 -2.14 -27.24
N TYR A 115 2.15 -1.25 -28.22
CA TYR A 115 1.58 0.09 -28.11
C TYR A 115 0.81 0.48 -29.37
N THR A 116 -0.42 0.94 -29.18
CA THR A 116 -1.26 1.52 -30.23
C THR A 116 -1.65 2.94 -29.87
N GLU A 117 -1.10 3.89 -30.61
CA GLU A 117 -1.50 5.30 -30.53
C GLU A 117 -2.42 5.63 -31.71
N TYR A 118 -3.59 6.20 -31.43
CA TYR A 118 -4.59 6.54 -32.45
C TYR A 118 -4.46 8.00 -32.86
N PRO A 119 -3.99 8.32 -34.09
CA PRO A 119 -3.79 9.71 -34.52
C PRO A 119 -5.09 10.51 -34.48
N GLY A 120 -5.04 11.72 -33.91
CA GLY A 120 -6.18 12.64 -33.83
C GLY A 120 -7.29 12.25 -32.84
N VAL A 121 -7.23 11.07 -32.24
CA VAL A 121 -8.18 10.64 -31.20
C VAL A 121 -7.84 11.36 -29.89
N ALA A 122 -8.87 11.89 -29.22
CA ALA A 122 -8.75 12.56 -27.93
C ALA A 122 -8.78 11.54 -26.78
N HIS A 123 -9.28 11.93 -25.60
CA HIS A 123 -9.26 11.06 -24.41
C HIS A 123 -10.05 9.76 -24.58
N ASN A 124 -11.05 9.71 -25.47
CA ASN A 124 -11.95 8.58 -25.68
C ASN A 124 -11.36 7.40 -26.49
N SER A 125 -10.05 7.17 -26.41
CA SER A 125 -9.34 6.09 -27.11
C SER A 125 -9.86 4.67 -26.83
N TRP A 126 -10.63 4.50 -25.75
CA TRP A 126 -11.32 3.24 -25.44
C TRP A 126 -12.35 2.83 -26.50
N GLU A 127 -12.95 3.77 -27.22
CA GLU A 127 -13.85 3.43 -28.34
C GLU A 127 -13.11 2.65 -29.42
N ASN A 128 -11.85 3.01 -29.68
CA ASN A 128 -10.98 2.31 -30.61
C ASN A 128 -10.42 1.01 -30.02
N ALA A 129 -9.96 1.03 -28.76
CA ALA A 129 -9.34 -0.12 -28.10
C ALA A 129 -10.32 -1.29 -27.96
N TYR A 130 -11.58 -1.02 -27.59
CA TYR A 130 -12.60 -2.07 -27.44
C TYR A 130 -13.38 -2.36 -28.72
N LYS A 131 -13.14 -1.60 -29.80
CA LYS A 131 -13.83 -1.80 -31.07
C LYS A 131 -13.61 -3.23 -31.56
N ASP A 132 -14.69 -3.85 -32.06
CA ASP A 132 -14.65 -5.18 -32.67
C ASP A 132 -13.95 -6.24 -31.79
N GLU A 133 -14.08 -6.08 -30.46
CA GLU A 133 -13.49 -6.96 -29.44
C GLU A 133 -11.95 -7.03 -29.47
N ALA A 134 -11.25 -6.03 -30.02
CA ALA A 134 -9.81 -6.08 -30.27
C ALA A 134 -8.99 -6.42 -29.01
N VAL A 135 -9.22 -5.74 -27.88
CA VAL A 135 -8.58 -6.05 -26.59
C VAL A 135 -8.82 -7.50 -26.15
N PHE A 136 -10.05 -8.02 -26.32
CA PHE A 136 -10.39 -9.39 -25.91
C PHE A 136 -9.75 -10.44 -26.82
N LYS A 137 -9.68 -10.16 -28.13
CA LYS A 137 -8.98 -11.01 -29.10
C LYS A 137 -7.49 -11.07 -28.78
N TRP A 138 -6.88 -9.94 -28.42
CA TRP A 138 -5.50 -9.89 -27.96
C TRP A 138 -5.30 -10.73 -26.70
N PHE A 139 -6.13 -10.54 -25.66
CA PHE A 139 -6.06 -11.35 -24.43
C PHE A 139 -6.15 -12.86 -24.68
N SER A 140 -7.01 -13.29 -25.61
CA SER A 140 -7.25 -14.72 -25.89
C SER A 140 -5.99 -15.51 -26.32
N GLN A 141 -4.93 -14.80 -26.71
CA GLN A 141 -3.64 -15.38 -27.10
C GLN A 141 -2.78 -15.80 -25.91
N PHE A 142 -3.10 -15.31 -24.71
CA PHE A 142 -2.23 -15.44 -23.54
C PHE A 142 -2.86 -16.28 -22.43
N ARG A 143 -2.00 -17.03 -21.73
CA ARG A 143 -2.29 -17.66 -20.44
C ARG A 143 -1.22 -17.21 -19.45
N ARG A 144 -1.60 -17.06 -18.19
CA ARG A 144 -0.67 -16.72 -17.10
C ARG A 144 0.44 -17.76 -17.04
N ASN A 145 1.68 -17.28 -17.02
CA ASN A 145 2.82 -18.13 -16.71
C ASN A 145 2.96 -18.25 -15.18
N ARG A 146 2.49 -19.37 -14.59
CA ARG A 146 2.61 -19.61 -13.15
C ARG A 146 4.06 -19.78 -12.67
N TYR A 147 4.93 -20.26 -13.56
CA TYR A 147 6.29 -20.68 -13.24
C TYR A 147 7.29 -20.07 -14.23
N PRO A 148 7.43 -18.73 -14.25
CA PRO A 148 8.39 -18.09 -15.13
C PRO A 148 9.81 -18.49 -14.74
N GLU A 149 10.64 -18.74 -15.75
CA GLU A 149 12.04 -19.13 -15.54
C GLU A 149 12.86 -18.04 -14.82
N ARG A 150 12.48 -16.78 -15.02
CA ARG A 150 13.08 -15.58 -14.44
C ARG A 150 11.99 -14.75 -13.79
N VAL A 151 12.15 -14.44 -12.50
CA VAL A 151 11.32 -13.51 -11.75
C VAL A 151 12.17 -12.29 -11.44
N ARG A 152 11.73 -11.12 -11.91
CA ARG A 152 12.18 -9.83 -11.39
C ARG A 152 11.05 -9.27 -10.56
N PHE A 153 11.34 -8.99 -9.30
CA PHE A 153 10.31 -8.61 -8.34
C PHE A 153 10.79 -7.49 -7.43
N VAL A 154 9.97 -6.45 -7.30
CA VAL A 154 10.18 -5.28 -6.46
C VAL A 154 8.95 -4.97 -5.63
N THR A 155 9.17 -4.53 -4.40
CA THR A 155 8.11 -4.02 -3.52
C THR A 155 8.71 -3.21 -2.37
N SER A 156 7.98 -2.21 -1.89
CA SER A 156 8.29 -1.47 -0.67
C SER A 156 7.34 -1.80 0.49
N ARG A 157 6.47 -2.81 0.29
CA ARG A 157 5.33 -3.13 1.17
C ARG A 157 5.21 -4.64 1.40
N TYR A 158 5.02 -5.01 2.66
CA TYR A 158 4.77 -6.39 3.06
C TYR A 158 3.46 -6.92 2.47
N LYS A 159 2.41 -6.10 2.32
CA LYS A 159 1.16 -6.53 1.70
C LYS A 159 1.36 -7.01 0.26
N TYR A 160 2.45 -6.64 -0.42
CA TYR A 160 2.84 -7.13 -1.75
C TYR A 160 4.04 -8.07 -1.74
N GLN A 161 4.45 -8.63 -0.61
CA GLN A 161 5.75 -9.33 -0.46
C GLN A 161 6.01 -10.57 -1.33
N SER A 162 5.09 -11.03 -2.18
CA SER A 162 5.29 -12.24 -2.98
C SER A 162 4.77 -12.08 -4.40
N ALA A 163 5.48 -12.73 -5.31
CA ALA A 163 5.08 -12.92 -6.69
C ALA A 163 5.64 -14.25 -7.23
N TYR A 164 4.78 -15.03 -7.89
CA TYR A 164 5.15 -16.31 -8.50
C TYR A 164 5.74 -17.28 -7.46
N TRP A 165 7.01 -17.66 -7.62
CA TRP A 165 7.73 -18.54 -6.71
C TRP A 165 8.71 -17.79 -5.78
N VAL A 166 8.62 -16.46 -5.69
CA VAL A 166 9.48 -15.61 -4.86
C VAL A 166 8.66 -14.88 -3.80
N ARG A 167 9.17 -14.87 -2.56
CA ARG A 167 8.67 -14.06 -1.44
C ARG A 167 9.81 -13.29 -0.80
N ILE A 168 9.67 -11.98 -0.59
CA ILE A 168 10.58 -11.19 0.23
C ILE A 168 10.11 -11.30 1.69
N ASP A 169 10.99 -11.76 2.58
CA ASP A 169 10.68 -12.02 3.99
C ASP A 169 11.02 -10.85 4.90
N GLU A 170 12.06 -10.09 4.52
CA GLU A 170 12.55 -8.94 5.29
C GLU A 170 12.89 -7.81 4.34
N LEU A 171 12.19 -6.68 4.49
CA LEU A 171 12.46 -5.42 3.80
C LEU A 171 12.42 -4.25 4.78
N THR A 172 13.02 -3.14 4.37
CA THR A 172 12.85 -1.85 5.08
C THR A 172 11.58 -1.16 4.57
N PRO A 173 10.56 -0.92 5.42
CA PRO A 173 9.30 -0.32 5.00
C PRO A 173 9.50 0.98 4.22
N GLY A 174 8.88 1.09 3.04
CA GLY A 174 8.99 2.30 2.20
C GLY A 174 10.28 2.43 1.39
N VAL A 175 11.26 1.55 1.59
CA VAL A 175 12.41 1.40 0.69
C VAL A 175 12.08 0.31 -0.32
N LEU A 176 12.36 0.56 -1.60
CA LEU A 176 12.05 -0.40 -2.67
C LEU A 176 13.04 -1.57 -2.64
N ALA A 177 12.60 -2.70 -2.10
CA ALA A 177 13.34 -3.95 -2.16
C ALA A 177 13.27 -4.56 -3.55
N GLN A 178 14.36 -5.18 -4.01
CA GLN A 178 14.44 -5.85 -5.30
C GLN A 178 15.10 -7.23 -5.20
N ILE A 179 14.51 -8.19 -5.90
CA ILE A 179 15.08 -9.51 -6.13
C ILE A 179 14.90 -9.90 -7.61
N GLU A 180 15.99 -10.35 -8.23
CA GLU A 180 15.94 -11.02 -9.52
C GLU A 180 16.44 -12.45 -9.35
N ALA A 181 15.59 -13.43 -9.66
CA ALA A 181 15.90 -14.84 -9.52
C ALA A 181 15.66 -15.57 -10.86
N LYS A 182 16.63 -16.37 -11.31
CA LYS A 182 16.58 -17.06 -12.60
C LYS A 182 17.12 -18.48 -12.50
N PHE A 183 16.39 -19.46 -13.02
CA PHE A 183 16.94 -20.79 -13.23
C PHE A 183 18.01 -20.77 -14.33
N THR A 184 19.24 -21.17 -14.00
CA THR A 184 20.35 -21.28 -14.97
C THR A 184 20.57 -22.72 -15.45
N ALA A 185 20.12 -23.69 -14.67
CA ALA A 185 20.04 -25.11 -15.01
C ALA A 185 18.95 -25.79 -14.15
N PRO A 186 18.56 -27.05 -14.40
CA PRO A 186 17.69 -27.78 -13.48
C PRO A 186 18.24 -27.76 -12.04
N ASN A 187 17.41 -27.38 -11.06
CA ASN A 187 17.78 -27.19 -9.66
C ASN A 187 18.93 -26.19 -9.39
N ARG A 188 19.26 -25.30 -10.33
CA ARG A 188 20.27 -24.25 -10.15
C ARG A 188 19.68 -22.87 -10.42
N ILE A 189 19.79 -21.95 -9.47
CA ILE A 189 19.20 -20.61 -9.53
C ILE A 189 20.27 -19.55 -9.27
N ALA A 190 20.34 -18.52 -10.11
CA ALA A 190 21.12 -17.31 -9.86
C ALA A 190 20.19 -16.21 -9.35
N ILE A 191 20.63 -15.51 -8.31
CA ILE A 191 19.85 -14.52 -7.57
C ILE A 191 20.70 -13.27 -7.34
N THR A 192 20.14 -12.11 -7.63
CA THR A 192 20.67 -10.80 -7.22
C THR A 192 19.64 -10.07 -6.37
N THR A 193 20.12 -9.37 -5.34
CA THR A 193 19.25 -8.66 -4.38
C THR A 193 19.67 -7.22 -4.17
N SER A 194 18.72 -6.39 -3.73
CA SER A 194 18.96 -5.02 -3.27
C SER A 194 17.90 -4.64 -2.22
N GLU A 195 18.31 -3.95 -1.16
CA GLU A 195 17.42 -3.41 -0.12
C GLU A 195 16.51 -4.43 0.57
N LEU A 196 16.96 -5.69 0.72
CA LEU A 196 16.26 -6.74 1.47
C LEU A 196 17.23 -7.59 2.30
N GLY A 197 16.73 -8.13 3.42
CA GLY A 197 17.53 -8.96 4.35
C GLY A 197 17.22 -10.45 4.31
N ALA A 198 16.07 -10.83 3.75
CA ALA A 198 15.64 -12.21 3.67
C ALA A 198 14.61 -12.46 2.57
N PHE A 199 14.59 -13.67 2.02
CA PHE A 199 13.62 -14.11 1.03
C PHE A 199 13.41 -15.63 1.07
N THR A 200 12.29 -16.08 0.48
CA THR A 200 11.93 -17.49 0.35
C THR A 200 11.54 -17.80 -1.09
N LEU A 201 12.03 -18.94 -1.59
CA LEU A 201 11.67 -19.50 -2.88
C LEU A 201 10.69 -20.67 -2.68
N SER A 202 9.55 -20.67 -3.35
CA SER A 202 8.56 -21.75 -3.34
C SER A 202 8.52 -22.45 -4.70
N LEU A 203 9.31 -23.51 -4.86
CA LEU A 203 9.64 -24.07 -6.19
C LEU A 203 8.71 -25.22 -6.62
N THR A 204 7.83 -25.70 -5.74
CA THR A 204 6.90 -26.80 -6.04
C THR A 204 6.07 -26.50 -7.31
N GLY A 205 6.13 -27.41 -8.27
CA GLY A 205 5.43 -27.31 -9.57
C GLY A 205 6.23 -26.62 -10.67
N HIS A 206 7.37 -25.99 -10.36
CA HIS A 206 8.22 -25.38 -11.38
C HIS A 206 8.87 -26.45 -12.27
N PRO A 207 8.82 -26.34 -13.62
CA PRO A 207 9.26 -27.40 -14.54
C PRO A 207 10.77 -27.70 -14.48
N LYS A 208 11.59 -26.71 -14.08
CA LYS A 208 13.05 -26.89 -13.87
C LYS A 208 13.44 -27.33 -12.46
N PHE A 209 12.47 -27.68 -11.61
CA PHE A 209 12.72 -28.06 -10.22
C PHE A 209 12.35 -29.54 -9.97
N ASN A 210 13.29 -30.30 -9.42
CA ASN A 210 13.05 -31.65 -8.92
C ASN A 210 13.22 -31.70 -7.40
N ALA A 211 12.15 -32.00 -6.68
CA ALA A 211 12.11 -32.04 -5.22
C ALA A 211 13.01 -33.12 -4.59
N SER A 212 13.43 -34.15 -5.34
CA SER A 212 14.31 -35.20 -4.83
C SER A 212 15.80 -34.82 -4.89
N ARG A 213 16.14 -33.64 -5.41
CA ARG A 213 17.52 -33.19 -5.59
C ARG A 213 17.77 -31.93 -4.77
N PRO A 214 19.02 -31.72 -4.28
CA PRO A 214 19.42 -30.44 -3.71
C PRO A 214 19.19 -29.29 -4.69
N VAL A 215 18.98 -28.09 -4.15
CA VAL A 215 18.96 -26.85 -4.94
C VAL A 215 20.24 -26.08 -4.67
N GLU A 216 20.90 -25.67 -5.75
CA GLU A 216 22.05 -24.80 -5.71
C GLU A 216 21.63 -23.38 -6.08
N THR A 217 21.87 -22.45 -5.17
CA THR A 217 21.58 -21.04 -5.36
C THR A 217 22.87 -20.22 -5.33
N VAL A 218 23.04 -19.34 -6.30
CA VAL A 218 24.10 -18.32 -6.29
C VAL A 218 23.45 -16.99 -5.95
N VAL A 219 23.55 -16.54 -4.69
CA VAL A 219 22.94 -15.30 -4.18
C VAL A 219 24.01 -14.24 -4.06
N ASP A 220 23.93 -13.16 -4.85
CA ASP A 220 24.90 -12.07 -4.85
C ASP A 220 26.36 -12.56 -5.00
N GLY A 221 26.56 -13.59 -5.82
CA GLY A 221 27.85 -14.26 -6.04
C GLY A 221 28.21 -15.35 -5.03
N GLN A 222 27.47 -15.49 -3.93
CA GLN A 222 27.69 -16.53 -2.93
C GLN A 222 26.95 -17.83 -3.30
N THR A 223 27.68 -18.94 -3.40
CA THR A 223 27.07 -20.26 -3.64
C THR A 223 26.58 -20.88 -2.34
N ILE A 224 25.31 -21.27 -2.31
CA ILE A 224 24.63 -21.91 -1.18
C ILE A 224 23.91 -23.15 -1.71
N SER A 225 24.15 -24.30 -1.07
CA SER A 225 23.45 -25.55 -1.39
C SER A 225 22.46 -25.89 -0.29
N THR A 226 21.24 -26.23 -0.68
CA THR A 226 20.15 -26.57 0.23
C THR A 226 19.69 -28.01 -0.01
N LYS A 227 19.29 -28.70 1.07
CA LYS A 227 18.74 -30.06 0.98
C LYS A 227 17.41 -30.07 0.22
N SER A 228 16.97 -31.24 -0.23
CA SER A 228 15.65 -31.43 -0.86
C SER A 228 14.49 -30.89 0.00
N GLY A 229 13.56 -30.17 -0.62
CA GLY A 229 12.38 -29.57 0.03
C GLY A 229 11.54 -28.78 -0.97
N GLY A 230 10.35 -28.31 -0.60
CA GLY A 230 9.48 -27.52 -1.51
C GLY A 230 9.69 -25.99 -1.43
N ALA A 231 10.24 -25.52 -0.30
CA ALA A 231 10.49 -24.10 -0.05
C ALA A 231 11.88 -23.90 0.57
N PHE A 232 12.56 -22.83 0.16
CA PHE A 232 13.95 -22.54 0.49
C PHE A 232 14.07 -21.11 0.97
N SER A 233 14.42 -20.92 2.24
CA SER A 233 14.55 -19.59 2.84
C SER A 233 16.02 -19.20 2.98
N PHE A 234 16.27 -17.92 2.77
CA PHE A 234 17.58 -17.30 2.83
C PHE A 234 17.48 -16.03 3.67
N SER A 235 18.46 -15.82 4.56
CA SER A 235 18.54 -14.62 5.38
C SER A 235 19.98 -14.19 5.54
N ILE A 236 20.23 -12.89 5.64
CA ILE A 236 21.54 -12.35 5.97
C ILE A 236 21.82 -12.59 7.47
N ARG A 237 22.92 -13.26 7.78
CA ARG A 237 23.46 -13.46 9.13
C ARG A 237 24.93 -13.06 9.13
N GLU A 238 25.31 -12.20 10.07
CA GLU A 238 26.69 -11.67 10.15
C GLU A 238 27.22 -11.10 8.81
N GLY A 239 26.33 -10.48 8.03
CA GLY A 239 26.67 -9.88 6.73
C GLY A 239 26.81 -10.86 5.56
N LYS A 240 26.42 -12.13 5.71
CA LYS A 240 26.47 -13.16 4.65
C LYS A 240 25.13 -13.85 4.47
N TRP A 241 24.86 -14.33 3.26
CA TRP A 241 23.67 -15.11 2.97
C TRP A 241 23.79 -16.52 3.56
N GLU A 242 22.77 -16.96 4.28
CA GLU A 242 22.66 -18.33 4.78
C GLU A 242 21.32 -18.96 4.41
N ALA A 243 21.32 -20.27 4.21
CA ALA A 243 20.09 -21.06 4.05
C ALA A 243 19.39 -21.23 5.40
N ALA A 244 18.70 -20.18 5.83
CA ALA A 244 17.99 -20.13 7.09
C ALA A 244 16.67 -19.37 6.93
N LYS A 245 15.70 -19.72 7.77
CA LYS A 245 14.47 -18.94 7.87
C LYS A 245 14.77 -17.61 8.56
N TYR A 246 14.12 -16.56 8.08
CA TYR A 246 14.04 -15.30 8.80
C TYR A 246 13.09 -15.47 9.99
N GLU A 247 13.63 -15.24 11.19
CA GLU A 247 12.87 -15.23 12.42
C GLU A 247 12.56 -13.79 12.78
N THR A 248 11.28 -13.51 13.04
CA THR A 248 10.80 -12.17 13.34
C THR A 248 10.00 -12.17 14.63
N ILE A 249 10.00 -11.06 15.36
CA ILE A 249 9.22 -10.92 16.58
C ILE A 249 7.71 -10.92 16.27
N ALA A 250 6.88 -11.37 17.21
CA ALA A 250 5.44 -11.56 16.99
C ALA A 250 4.71 -10.29 16.50
N HIS A 251 5.23 -9.12 16.87
CA HIS A 251 4.65 -7.80 16.59
C HIS A 251 5.34 -7.05 15.44
N ALA A 252 6.28 -7.65 14.74
CA ALA A 252 6.95 -7.00 13.62
C ALA A 252 5.97 -6.64 12.49
N LYS A 253 6.38 -5.67 11.66
CA LYS A 253 5.64 -5.32 10.44
C LYS A 253 5.51 -6.54 9.53
N ARG A 254 4.29 -6.76 9.05
CA ARG A 254 3.90 -7.92 8.25
C ARG A 254 2.68 -7.57 7.37
N PRO A 255 2.27 -8.42 6.41
CA PRO A 255 1.04 -8.18 5.65
C PRO A 255 -0.15 -7.93 6.58
N GLY A 256 -0.91 -6.87 6.35
CA GLY A 256 -2.05 -6.47 7.20
C GLY A 256 -1.68 -5.78 8.51
N ALA A 257 -0.40 -5.64 8.82
CA ALA A 257 0.11 -4.90 9.98
C ALA A 257 1.45 -4.26 9.62
N GLU A 258 1.45 -3.31 8.69
CA GLU A 258 2.66 -2.61 8.24
C GLU A 258 2.51 -1.10 8.06
N GLY A 259 1.29 -0.56 8.12
CA GLY A 259 1.02 0.84 7.74
C GLY A 259 1.10 1.04 6.22
N PRO A 260 1.02 2.28 5.69
CA PRO A 260 0.95 3.55 6.41
C PRO A 260 -0.46 3.86 6.95
N MET A 261 -0.66 5.08 7.45
CA MET A 261 -1.93 5.53 8.04
C MET A 261 -3.16 5.29 7.15
N SER A 262 -3.01 5.33 5.82
CA SER A 262 -4.10 5.02 4.88
C SER A 262 -4.61 3.57 4.93
N GLU A 263 -3.91 2.64 5.58
CA GLU A 263 -4.40 1.27 5.76
C GLU A 263 -5.54 1.19 6.79
N VAL A 264 -5.65 2.16 7.72
CA VAL A 264 -6.75 2.20 8.69
C VAL A 264 -8.11 2.33 8.00
N ILE A 265 -8.15 3.01 6.85
CA ILE A 265 -9.36 3.25 6.06
C ILE A 265 -9.53 2.24 4.91
N ALA A 266 -8.61 1.27 4.75
CA ALA A 266 -8.68 0.29 3.68
C ALA A 266 -9.77 -0.78 3.90
N GLU A 267 -10.19 -0.98 5.14
CA GLU A 267 -11.21 -1.95 5.53
C GLU A 267 -12.34 -1.29 6.33
N ARG A 268 -13.19 -2.11 6.97
CA ARG A 268 -14.22 -1.62 7.89
C ARG A 268 -13.56 -0.81 9.00
N HIS A 269 -14.04 0.41 9.22
CA HIS A 269 -13.47 1.32 10.21
C HIS A 269 -14.55 2.19 10.88
N ILE A 270 -14.25 2.66 12.09
CA ILE A 270 -15.09 3.59 12.86
C ILE A 270 -14.26 4.74 13.42
N TYR A 271 -14.92 5.87 13.69
CA TYR A 271 -14.32 7.07 14.25
C TYR A 271 -14.81 7.25 15.68
N VAL A 272 -13.88 7.44 16.61
CA VAL A 272 -14.14 7.40 18.06
C VAL A 272 -13.62 8.65 18.72
N TYR A 273 -14.51 9.47 19.26
CA TYR A 273 -14.14 10.68 20.00
C TYR A 273 -14.18 10.45 21.51
N GLY A 274 -13.27 11.11 22.24
CA GLY A 274 -13.09 10.91 23.67
C GLY A 274 -14.10 11.63 24.57
N THR A 275 -14.61 10.93 25.59
CA THR A 275 -15.49 11.50 26.63
C THR A 275 -15.07 11.14 28.06
N ALA A 276 -13.89 10.54 28.24
CA ALA A 276 -13.42 9.99 29.52
C ALA A 276 -13.20 11.04 30.62
N ASP A 277 -12.90 12.28 30.23
CA ASP A 277 -12.67 13.43 31.13
C ASP A 277 -13.96 14.18 31.52
N ASN A 278 -15.14 13.65 31.18
CA ASN A 278 -16.43 14.30 31.40
C ASN A 278 -16.46 15.75 30.86
N PRO A 279 -16.29 15.93 29.53
CA PRO A 279 -16.16 17.25 28.94
C PRO A 279 -17.44 18.09 29.12
N SER A 280 -17.29 19.42 29.14
CA SER A 280 -18.44 20.33 29.03
C SER A 280 -19.21 20.07 27.73
N PRO A 281 -20.50 20.47 27.64
CA PRO A 281 -21.28 20.30 26.41
C PRO A 281 -20.59 20.86 25.15
N GLU A 282 -19.91 22.00 25.27
CA GLU A 282 -19.19 22.65 24.16
C GLU A 282 -17.97 21.83 23.72
N LYS A 283 -17.17 21.34 24.69
CA LYS A 283 -16.02 20.48 24.38
C LYS A 283 -16.45 19.15 23.79
N TRP A 284 -17.53 18.57 24.31
CA TRP A 284 -18.11 17.34 23.79
C TRP A 284 -18.53 17.50 22.34
N GLN A 285 -19.25 18.59 22.03
CA GLN A 285 -19.73 18.90 20.68
C GLN A 285 -18.56 19.10 19.72
N ALA A 286 -17.54 19.87 20.10
CA ALA A 286 -16.35 20.10 19.28
C ALA A 286 -15.60 18.81 18.94
N ARG A 287 -15.45 17.89 19.91
CA ARG A 287 -14.80 16.58 19.68
C ARG A 287 -15.61 15.69 18.74
N ARG A 288 -16.94 15.71 18.88
CA ARG A 288 -17.83 14.99 17.96
C ARG A 288 -17.73 15.56 16.55
N GLU A 289 -17.79 16.87 16.40
CA GLU A 289 -17.68 17.56 15.10
C GLU A 289 -16.34 17.26 14.40
N GLN A 290 -15.23 17.20 15.16
CA GLN A 290 -13.94 16.79 14.63
C GLN A 290 -13.99 15.36 14.06
N ALA A 291 -14.58 14.40 14.79
CA ALA A 291 -14.72 13.03 14.31
C ALA A 291 -15.70 12.90 13.13
N ASP A 292 -16.81 13.65 13.15
CA ASP A 292 -17.78 13.74 12.05
C ASP A 292 -17.12 14.29 10.78
N GLN A 293 -16.25 15.30 10.89
CA GLN A 293 -15.50 15.85 9.77
C GLN A 293 -14.53 14.82 9.18
N ALA A 294 -13.83 14.06 10.02
CA ALA A 294 -12.94 12.99 9.58
C ALA A 294 -13.68 11.84 8.89
N ALA A 295 -14.87 11.53 9.38
CA ALA A 295 -15.79 10.52 8.87
C ALA A 295 -16.61 10.99 7.66
N ASN A 296 -16.46 12.25 7.22
CA ASN A 296 -17.18 12.77 6.08
C ASN A 296 -16.46 12.43 4.77
N TRP A 297 -16.78 11.25 4.23
CA TRP A 297 -16.33 10.82 2.90
C TRP A 297 -17.20 11.37 1.77
N SER A 298 -18.37 11.93 2.08
CA SER A 298 -19.42 12.25 1.12
C SER A 298 -19.19 13.59 0.44
N VAL A 299 -18.32 13.60 -0.56
CA VAL A 299 -18.09 14.77 -1.43
C VAL A 299 -18.69 14.51 -2.81
N ASP A 300 -19.54 15.42 -3.28
CA ASP A 300 -19.91 15.48 -4.69
C ASP A 300 -18.78 16.14 -5.48
N ARG A 301 -18.24 15.41 -6.45
CA ARG A 301 -17.08 15.82 -7.24
C ARG A 301 -17.46 16.11 -8.68
N GLY A 302 -18.71 16.52 -8.88
CA GLY A 302 -19.25 16.92 -10.17
C GLY A 302 -19.70 15.73 -11.01
N PRO A 303 -20.16 16.02 -12.24
CA PRO A 303 -20.87 15.04 -13.08
C PRO A 303 -20.00 13.83 -13.48
N PHE A 304 -18.68 14.01 -13.53
CA PHE A 304 -17.73 12.99 -13.95
C PHE A 304 -17.38 12.02 -12.81
N LEU A 305 -16.83 12.53 -11.69
CA LEU A 305 -16.37 11.68 -10.59
C LEU A 305 -17.51 11.23 -9.66
N ARG A 306 -18.64 11.95 -9.67
CA ARG A 306 -19.82 11.69 -8.83
C ARG A 306 -19.45 11.57 -7.34
N ARG A 307 -20.41 11.09 -6.55
CA ARG A 307 -20.31 10.97 -5.09
C ARG A 307 -19.65 9.67 -4.65
N VAL A 308 -18.86 9.76 -3.59
CA VAL A 308 -18.37 8.63 -2.79
C VAL A 308 -19.40 8.28 -1.72
N MET A 309 -19.74 7.00 -1.59
CA MET A 309 -20.81 6.51 -0.71
C MET A 309 -20.20 5.62 0.40
N VAL A 310 -19.45 6.24 1.30
CA VAL A 310 -18.85 5.60 2.48
C VAL A 310 -19.36 6.33 3.72
N PHE A 311 -19.95 5.59 4.66
CA PHE A 311 -20.62 6.14 5.85
C PHE A 311 -20.13 5.41 7.11
N PRO A 312 -18.89 5.67 7.54
CA PRO A 312 -18.35 5.04 8.73
C PRO A 312 -19.08 5.56 9.96
N ARG A 313 -19.18 4.73 11.00
CA ARG A 313 -19.83 5.13 12.25
C ARG A 313 -18.92 6.11 13.01
N VAL A 314 -19.54 7.14 13.58
CA VAL A 314 -18.94 8.03 14.56
C VAL A 314 -19.58 7.76 15.91
N VAL A 315 -18.78 7.47 16.93
CA VAL A 315 -19.26 7.07 18.27
C VAL A 315 -18.41 7.67 19.37
N ALA A 316 -18.99 7.89 20.55
CA ALA A 316 -18.17 8.19 21.72
C ALA A 316 -17.37 6.94 22.14
N ASP A 317 -16.21 7.15 22.76
CA ASP A 317 -15.37 6.10 23.34
C ASP A 317 -16.13 5.12 24.26
N ARG A 318 -17.01 5.63 25.11
CA ARG A 318 -17.88 4.82 25.99
C ARG A 318 -18.97 4.02 25.28
N GLU A 319 -19.24 4.28 24.01
CA GLU A 319 -20.25 3.60 23.19
C GLU A 319 -19.64 2.56 22.24
N VAL A 320 -18.31 2.43 22.23
CA VAL A 320 -17.60 1.42 21.44
C VAL A 320 -17.96 0.03 21.94
N ARG A 321 -18.45 -0.82 21.03
CA ARG A 321 -18.90 -2.18 21.36
C ARG A 321 -17.73 -3.17 21.25
N PRO A 322 -17.75 -4.30 21.98
CA PRO A 322 -16.79 -5.38 21.74
C PRO A 322 -16.76 -5.85 20.28
N SER A 323 -17.91 -5.87 19.59
CA SER A 323 -17.99 -6.20 18.16
C SER A 323 -17.28 -5.16 17.27
N ASP A 324 -17.24 -3.90 17.68
CA ASP A 324 -16.54 -2.86 16.92
C ASP A 324 -15.03 -3.10 17.00
N LEU A 325 -14.51 -3.39 18.20
CA LEU A 325 -13.10 -3.74 18.41
C LEU A 325 -12.66 -5.00 17.65
N ALA A 326 -13.56 -5.98 17.50
CA ALA A 326 -13.25 -7.26 16.87
C ALA A 326 -13.41 -7.28 15.33
N THR A 327 -13.98 -6.23 14.73
CA THR A 327 -14.32 -6.24 13.29
C THR A 327 -13.92 -4.99 12.54
N SER A 328 -13.39 -3.99 13.23
CA SER A 328 -13.17 -2.66 12.65
C SER A 328 -11.80 -2.13 13.03
N ASN A 329 -11.15 -1.50 12.06
CA ASN A 329 -10.10 -0.54 12.34
C ASN A 329 -10.67 0.66 13.11
N LEU A 330 -9.84 1.29 13.93
CA LEU A 330 -10.26 2.37 14.81
C LEU A 330 -9.54 3.67 14.46
N VAL A 331 -10.28 4.76 14.30
CA VAL A 331 -9.75 6.12 14.18
C VAL A 331 -10.10 6.88 15.44
N LEU A 332 -9.12 7.03 16.34
CA LEU A 332 -9.31 7.54 17.70
C LEU A 332 -8.89 9.02 17.79
N PHE A 333 -9.74 9.84 18.41
CA PHE A 333 -9.45 11.26 18.68
C PHE A 333 -9.30 11.52 20.17
N GLY A 334 -8.26 12.27 20.53
CA GLY A 334 -7.96 12.69 21.90
C GLY A 334 -6.63 12.17 22.40
N THR A 335 -6.53 12.05 23.72
CA THR A 335 -5.36 11.56 24.48
C THR A 335 -5.81 10.41 25.40
N LYS A 336 -4.89 9.78 26.12
CA LYS A 336 -5.23 8.71 27.08
C LYS A 336 -6.09 9.22 28.24
N GLU A 337 -6.04 10.51 28.56
CA GLU A 337 -6.86 11.15 29.60
C GLU A 337 -8.27 11.46 29.12
N THR A 338 -8.44 11.71 27.82
CA THR A 338 -9.70 12.19 27.24
C THR A 338 -10.47 11.11 26.48
N ASN A 339 -9.82 10.03 26.06
CA ASN A 339 -10.42 8.92 25.33
C ASN A 339 -10.06 7.58 25.98
N SER A 340 -11.06 6.90 26.54
CA SER A 340 -10.92 5.62 27.26
C SER A 340 -10.41 4.48 26.38
N ILE A 341 -10.62 4.52 25.07
CA ILE A 341 -10.06 3.54 24.14
C ILE A 341 -8.57 3.79 23.92
N ILE A 342 -8.14 5.06 23.79
CA ILE A 342 -6.71 5.41 23.77
C ILE A 342 -6.04 5.00 25.09
N ALA A 343 -6.72 5.23 26.23
CA ALA A 343 -6.24 4.81 27.55
C ALA A 343 -6.01 3.29 27.63
N LYS A 344 -6.95 2.51 27.10
CA LYS A 344 -6.87 1.04 27.04
C LYS A 344 -5.64 0.55 26.26
N PHE A 345 -5.26 1.25 25.18
CA PHE A 345 -4.09 0.89 24.39
C PHE A 345 -2.79 1.52 24.91
N SER A 346 -2.84 2.34 25.95
CA SER A 346 -1.74 3.28 26.24
C SER A 346 -0.37 2.62 26.43
N GLU A 347 -0.30 1.44 27.03
CA GLU A 347 0.95 0.68 27.18
C GLU A 347 1.51 0.13 25.87
N GLN A 348 0.66 -0.07 24.85
CA GLN A 348 1.02 -0.53 23.51
C GLN A 348 1.35 0.63 22.55
N LEU A 349 0.88 1.84 22.85
CA LEU A 349 1.05 3.00 21.99
C LEU A 349 2.51 3.46 22.01
N PRO A 350 3.14 3.69 20.83
CA PRO A 350 4.54 4.10 20.77
C PRO A 350 4.74 5.56 21.20
N LEU A 351 3.70 6.40 21.09
CA LEU A 351 3.79 7.85 21.25
C LEU A 351 2.55 8.42 21.95
N HIS A 352 2.77 9.34 22.87
CA HIS A 352 1.71 10.08 23.56
C HIS A 352 1.96 11.58 23.43
N LEU A 353 0.93 12.33 23.04
CA LEU A 353 0.96 13.78 23.16
C LEU A 353 0.69 14.16 24.63
N ASN A 354 1.57 14.97 25.19
CA ASN A 354 1.49 15.44 26.57
C ASN A 354 0.36 16.46 26.74
N GLU A 355 -0.16 16.58 27.96
CA GLU A 355 -1.11 17.65 28.30
C GLU A 355 -0.50 19.05 28.03
N GLY A 356 -1.34 20.01 27.65
CA GLY A 356 -0.91 21.39 27.37
C GLY A 356 -0.34 21.63 25.95
N ALA A 357 -0.20 20.59 25.12
CA ALA A 357 0.30 20.71 23.75
C ALA A 357 -0.77 21.12 22.72
N ALA A 358 -1.60 22.12 23.05
CA ALA A 358 -2.79 22.48 22.27
C ALA A 358 -2.51 22.93 20.82
N GLU A 359 -1.30 23.43 20.54
CA GLU A 359 -0.88 23.85 19.20
C GLU A 359 -0.25 22.72 18.38
N TYR A 360 -0.20 21.49 18.89
CA TYR A 360 0.43 20.37 18.21
C TYR A 360 -0.60 19.35 17.74
N GLY A 361 -0.31 18.71 16.61
CA GLY A 361 -1.01 17.50 16.16
C GLY A 361 -0.04 16.34 16.12
N LEU A 362 -0.38 15.25 16.81
CA LEU A 362 0.31 13.97 16.74
C LEU A 362 -0.62 12.93 16.14
N VAL A 363 -0.21 12.32 15.03
CA VAL A 363 -1.04 11.38 14.28
C VAL A 363 -0.19 10.18 13.91
N TYR A 364 -0.64 8.98 14.24
CA TYR A 364 0.07 7.77 13.87
C TYR A 364 -0.85 6.55 13.81
N VAL A 365 -0.41 5.52 13.09
CA VAL A 365 -1.07 4.22 13.01
C VAL A 365 -0.23 3.13 13.66
N PHE A 366 -0.90 2.17 14.29
CA PHE A 366 -0.28 0.94 14.77
C PHE A 366 -1.25 -0.24 14.63
N PRO A 367 -0.77 -1.48 14.61
CA PRO A 367 -1.62 -2.66 14.54
C PRO A 367 -2.01 -3.12 15.95
N SER A 368 -3.24 -3.59 16.12
CA SER A 368 -3.73 -4.20 17.35
C SER A 368 -4.75 -5.29 17.02
N ASP A 369 -4.53 -6.51 17.53
CA ASP A 369 -5.44 -7.67 17.35
C ASP A 369 -5.90 -7.93 15.89
N GLY A 370 -5.00 -7.73 14.92
CA GLY A 370 -5.30 -7.93 13.49
C GLY A 370 -6.01 -6.76 12.80
N HIS A 371 -6.19 -5.65 13.50
CA HIS A 371 -6.75 -4.40 13.00
C HIS A 371 -5.74 -3.26 13.08
N TYR A 372 -6.02 -2.17 12.38
CA TYR A 372 -5.29 -0.92 12.53
C TYR A 372 -6.00 0.02 13.50
N VAL A 373 -5.20 0.70 14.31
CA VAL A 373 -5.65 1.80 15.15
C VAL A 373 -4.85 3.03 14.76
N LEU A 374 -5.56 4.06 14.31
CA LEU A 374 -5.01 5.40 14.10
C LEU A 374 -5.36 6.26 15.31
N VAL A 375 -4.36 6.93 15.88
CA VAL A 375 -4.54 7.91 16.95
C VAL A 375 -4.30 9.30 16.38
N ASN A 376 -5.24 10.22 16.59
CA ASN A 376 -5.08 11.65 16.36
C ASN A 376 -5.22 12.38 17.71
N SER A 377 -4.10 12.85 18.23
CA SER A 377 -4.03 13.68 19.43
C SER A 377 -3.76 15.15 19.07
N GLY A 378 -4.51 16.06 19.71
CA GLY A 378 -4.38 17.49 19.48
C GLY A 378 -5.01 17.92 18.16
N LEU A 379 -4.24 18.67 17.35
CA LEU A 379 -4.72 19.19 16.07
C LEU A 379 -5.03 18.07 15.07
N PRO A 380 -6.17 18.15 14.34
CA PRO A 380 -6.51 17.16 13.33
C PRO A 380 -5.50 17.12 12.17
N TRP A 381 -5.29 15.95 11.56
CA TRP A 381 -4.35 15.78 10.45
C TRP A 381 -4.72 16.57 9.18
N TRP A 382 -5.91 17.14 9.11
CA TRP A 382 -6.33 18.02 8.02
C TRP A 382 -6.15 19.51 8.35
N THR A 383 -5.44 19.84 9.42
CA THR A 383 -5.14 21.23 9.80
C THR A 383 -4.09 21.80 8.84
N MET A 384 -4.53 22.70 7.97
CA MET A 384 -3.72 23.45 7.00
C MET A 384 -3.63 24.91 7.42
N SER A 385 -2.58 25.62 7.00
CA SER A 385 -2.48 27.07 7.20
C SER A 385 -3.57 27.82 6.42
N ALA A 386 -4.05 28.94 6.97
CA ALA A 386 -5.07 29.79 6.32
C ALA A 386 -4.51 30.64 5.16
N ALA A 387 -3.18 30.68 4.98
CA ALA A 387 -2.54 31.40 3.89
C ALA A 387 -2.76 30.64 2.56
N PRO A 388 -2.96 31.34 1.41
CA PRO A 388 -2.91 30.68 0.12
C PRO A 388 -1.59 29.93 0.03
N ALA A 389 -1.62 28.65 -0.37
CA ALA A 389 -0.45 27.78 -0.41
C ALA A 389 0.73 28.49 -1.09
N ALA A 390 1.62 29.09 -0.30
CA ALA A 390 2.75 29.88 -0.79
C ALA A 390 3.81 28.97 -1.43
N ASN A 391 3.59 27.65 -1.39
CA ASN A 391 4.47 26.67 -1.96
C ASN A 391 3.71 25.74 -2.91
N ALA A 392 3.53 26.19 -4.15
CA ALA A 392 3.15 25.34 -5.28
C ALA A 392 4.15 24.19 -5.55
N ASN A 393 5.28 24.16 -4.82
CA ASN A 393 6.30 23.11 -4.85
C ASN A 393 6.26 22.15 -3.64
N SER A 394 5.18 22.11 -2.84
CA SER A 394 5.04 21.00 -1.88
C SER A 394 5.04 19.66 -2.66
N PRO A 395 5.97 18.73 -2.38
CA PRO A 395 6.12 17.49 -3.14
C PRO A 395 4.87 16.59 -3.09
N ARG A 396 3.91 16.89 -2.21
CA ARG A 396 2.64 16.14 -2.06
C ARG A 396 1.60 16.46 -3.13
N ARG A 397 1.74 17.54 -3.92
CA ARG A 397 0.66 18.04 -4.81
C ARG A 397 0.97 17.96 -6.31
N ARG A 398 1.38 16.81 -6.86
CA ARG A 398 1.58 16.68 -8.32
C ARG A 398 0.67 15.70 -9.08
N GLY A 399 -0.14 14.87 -8.41
CA GLY A 399 -1.05 13.93 -9.08
C GLY A 399 -2.55 14.24 -8.94
N PHE A 400 -3.36 13.67 -9.85
CA PHE A 400 -4.81 13.60 -9.71
C PHE A 400 -5.18 12.75 -8.49
N ARG A 401 -5.98 13.31 -7.57
CA ARG A 401 -6.41 12.59 -6.35
C ARG A 401 -7.86 12.13 -6.47
N PRO A 402 -8.12 10.81 -6.37
CA PRO A 402 -9.48 10.31 -6.38
C PRO A 402 -10.16 10.49 -5.02
N LEU A 403 -9.44 10.52 -3.90
CA LEU A 403 -9.99 10.79 -2.56
C LEU A 403 -9.69 12.22 -2.11
N PHE A 404 -10.68 12.87 -1.51
CA PHE A 404 -10.62 14.27 -1.05
C PHE A 404 -10.85 14.35 0.47
N GLY A 405 -10.62 15.54 1.04
CA GLY A 405 -10.83 15.79 2.46
C GLY A 405 -9.90 14.97 3.37
N PRO A 406 -10.26 14.81 4.66
CA PRO A 406 -9.45 14.07 5.62
C PRO A 406 -9.06 12.65 5.17
N PRO A 407 -9.95 11.82 4.59
CA PRO A 407 -9.57 10.49 4.12
C PRO A 407 -8.53 10.52 3.00
N GLY A 408 -8.66 11.47 2.06
CA GLY A 408 -7.70 11.63 0.97
C GLY A 408 -6.30 12.08 1.44
N MET A 409 -6.23 12.88 2.50
CA MET A 409 -4.95 13.33 3.06
C MET A 409 -4.16 12.19 3.75
N LEU A 410 -4.84 11.16 4.28
CA LEU A 410 -4.17 10.00 4.85
C LEU A 410 -3.33 9.23 3.82
N MET A 411 -3.64 9.35 2.53
CA MET A 411 -2.88 8.71 1.45
C MET A 411 -1.46 9.28 1.29
N ASP A 412 -1.23 10.51 1.75
CA ASP A 412 0.09 11.17 1.68
C ASP A 412 0.93 10.96 2.94
N LEU A 413 0.29 10.54 4.03
CA LEU A 413 0.94 10.39 5.31
C LEU A 413 1.52 8.98 5.45
N GLN A 414 2.69 8.91 6.07
CA GLN A 414 3.37 7.64 6.33
C GLN A 414 2.79 6.98 7.59
N ASP A 415 3.61 6.48 8.51
CA ASP A 415 3.10 5.80 9.70
C ASP A 415 2.85 6.77 10.86
N TYR A 416 3.60 7.87 10.94
CA TYR A 416 3.43 8.92 11.94
C TYR A 416 3.73 10.32 11.39
N VAL A 417 3.14 11.34 12.01
CA VAL A 417 3.47 12.75 11.84
C VAL A 417 3.24 13.52 13.15
N LEU A 418 4.19 14.39 13.50
CA LEU A 418 4.10 15.41 14.53
C LEU A 418 4.29 16.78 13.85
N PHE A 419 3.36 17.69 14.09
CA PHE A 419 3.39 19.04 13.52
C PHE A 419 2.90 20.09 14.52
N GLN A 420 3.25 21.36 14.29
CA GLN A 420 2.81 22.49 15.10
C GLN A 420 2.01 23.49 14.27
N GLY A 421 0.79 23.79 14.71
CA GLY A 421 -0.14 24.70 14.04
C GLY A 421 -0.79 24.10 12.80
N SER A 422 -0.01 23.55 11.87
CA SER A 422 -0.51 22.91 10.65
C SER A 422 0.50 21.95 10.02
N LEU A 423 0.06 21.12 9.05
CA LEU A 423 0.95 20.20 8.33
C LEU A 423 1.98 20.90 7.41
N GLU A 424 1.94 22.23 7.28
CA GLU A 424 3.03 22.98 6.66
C GLU A 424 4.26 23.11 7.57
N ASN A 425 4.09 22.89 8.88
CA ASN A 425 5.13 22.98 9.91
C ASN A 425 5.36 21.62 10.58
N ILE A 426 5.80 20.64 9.79
CA ILE A 426 6.11 19.29 10.28
C ILE A 426 7.42 19.30 11.07
N ILE A 427 7.37 18.71 12.26
CA ILE A 427 8.53 18.54 13.15
C ILE A 427 9.18 17.19 12.91
N ALA A 428 8.39 16.13 12.85
CA ALA A 428 8.85 14.77 12.61
C ALA A 428 7.78 13.99 11.85
N GLU A 429 8.18 13.22 10.84
CA GLU A 429 7.30 12.32 10.13
C GLU A 429 8.09 11.15 9.55
N GLY A 430 7.42 10.03 9.31
CA GLY A 430 8.11 8.88 8.77
C GLY A 430 7.37 7.58 8.90
N ARG A 431 8.10 6.50 8.61
CA ARG A 431 7.71 5.14 8.91
C ARG A 431 8.36 4.67 10.19
N PHE A 432 7.64 3.87 10.95
CA PHE A 432 8.28 3.10 11.99
C PHE A 432 9.23 2.08 11.36
N ASP A 433 10.25 1.67 12.11
CA ASP A 433 11.07 0.54 11.72
C ASP A 433 10.26 -0.77 11.69
N ARG A 434 10.92 -1.86 11.31
CA ARG A 434 10.31 -3.19 11.24
C ARG A 434 9.65 -3.66 12.54
N ASN A 435 10.06 -3.11 13.69
CA ASN A 435 9.59 -3.46 15.03
C ASN A 435 8.70 -2.37 15.62
N TRP A 436 8.12 -1.51 14.77
CA TRP A 436 7.24 -0.40 15.18
C TRP A 436 7.90 0.67 16.05
N ARG A 437 9.23 0.83 15.94
CA ARG A 437 9.98 1.88 16.66
C ARG A 437 10.16 3.12 15.80
N VAL A 438 10.11 4.29 16.43
CA VAL A 438 10.45 5.54 15.75
C VAL A 438 11.96 5.56 15.48
N PRO A 439 12.41 5.81 14.24
CA PRO A 439 13.82 6.01 13.93
C PRO A 439 14.48 7.05 14.85
N ALA A 440 15.70 6.79 15.30
CA ALA A 440 16.37 7.60 16.33
C ALA A 440 16.40 9.10 16.00
N ALA A 441 16.68 9.47 14.74
CA ALA A 441 16.71 10.87 14.31
C ALA A 441 15.37 11.58 14.50
N GLU A 442 14.26 10.90 14.19
CA GLU A 442 12.91 11.45 14.35
C GLU A 442 12.48 11.46 15.82
N ALA A 443 12.89 10.45 16.59
CA ALA A 443 12.64 10.40 18.03
C ALA A 443 13.32 11.59 18.76
N GLU A 444 14.54 11.97 18.38
CA GLU A 444 15.22 13.13 18.95
C GLU A 444 14.52 14.45 18.61
N LYS A 445 14.03 14.62 17.37
CA LYS A 445 13.20 15.78 16.99
C LYS A 445 11.93 15.87 17.83
N MET A 446 11.23 14.74 18.03
CA MET A 446 10.03 14.70 18.86
C MET A 446 10.34 15.05 20.32
N LYS A 447 11.40 14.47 20.91
CA LYS A 447 11.81 14.76 22.29
C LYS A 447 12.17 16.23 22.50
N ALA A 448 12.84 16.85 21.53
CA ALA A 448 13.24 18.25 21.61
C ALA A 448 12.06 19.22 21.78
N THR A 449 10.84 18.82 21.41
CA THR A 449 9.63 19.63 21.60
C THR A 449 9.15 19.65 23.06
N GLY A 450 9.48 18.63 23.86
CA GLY A 450 8.91 18.44 25.21
C GLY A 450 7.42 18.06 25.23
N VAL A 451 6.75 17.95 24.08
CA VAL A 451 5.30 17.68 24.01
C VAL A 451 4.94 16.23 23.71
N VAL A 452 5.92 15.37 23.45
CA VAL A 452 5.70 13.94 23.20
C VAL A 452 6.42 13.08 24.22
N THR A 453 5.71 12.12 24.80
CA THR A 453 6.29 11.03 25.59
C THR A 453 6.27 9.75 24.77
N ALA A 454 7.41 9.09 24.60
CA ALA A 454 7.50 7.77 24.00
C ALA A 454 7.42 6.67 25.07
N THR A 455 6.66 5.61 24.81
CA THR A 455 6.50 4.51 25.77
C THR A 455 7.75 3.62 25.77
N PRO A 456 8.29 3.24 26.95
CA PRO A 456 9.46 2.36 27.04
C PRO A 456 9.25 0.98 26.38
N ALA A 457 8.00 0.49 26.31
CA ALA A 457 7.63 -0.80 25.73
C ALA A 457 7.82 -0.88 24.20
N ALA A 458 7.97 0.25 23.50
CA ALA A 458 8.52 0.22 22.14
C ALA A 458 9.95 -0.36 22.12
N ALA A 459 10.62 -0.52 23.27
CA ALA A 459 11.91 -1.17 23.43
C ALA A 459 11.87 -2.63 23.95
N GLN A 460 10.74 -3.18 24.43
CA GLN A 460 10.70 -4.52 25.02
C GLN A 460 9.34 -5.22 24.85
N ALA A 461 9.33 -6.28 24.05
CA ALA A 461 8.46 -7.45 24.21
C ALA A 461 9.22 -8.66 23.65
N ASN A 462 10.23 -9.11 24.42
CA ASN A 462 10.62 -10.50 24.44
C ASN A 462 9.81 -11.12 25.57
N ASP A 463 8.90 -12.02 25.23
CA ASP A 463 8.56 -13.20 26.04
C ASP A 463 8.26 -14.35 25.08
#